data_AF-A0A2J0M8U2-F1
#
_entry.id   AF-A0A2J0M8U2-F1
#
_cell.length_a   1.000
_cell.length_b   1.000
_cell.length_c   1.000
_cell.angle_alpha   90.00
_cell.angle_beta   90.00
_cell.angle_gamma   90.00
#
_symmetry.space_group_name_H-M   'P 1'
#
loop_
_entity.id
_entity.type
_entity.pdbx_description
1 polymer ?
#
loop_
_entity_poly.entity_id
_entity_poly.type
_entity_poly.pdbx_seq_one_letter_code
_entity_poly.pdbx_strand_id
1 'polypeptide(L)'
;HGIFRFDREEKKVKLLPFTDLDGKTCLGLFKLAGFDTSNVIYVPPGEFVPGAINLDTGGKTGIKVEDRTAWMDHHGKESTEVSICAARWVYLALLSKNFLEKDPVLDKLTQFVSRIDREKFPQAEKYFDKGNKTVLGLHRFFSFENLYDYFKEGSPPTEVLSDKDIERYDLVERSKEQRKIIENSKKILEELARDGFVINTKFGKIAIDVGKRVPGGYEAARAAGFDGYVIYNPMTESFFISIDKADLSSISFEQGKNIRGNMWIKSQGEEKPLKVSLKEIIEKLGGEIPEKGELKDMCGAIEKKFKEFIITPELTPDKKGNLKYATWELGKLAIFPKGFKPEAGKKYKVKIKVDTAPSERKGFYILEVIGER
;
A
#
# COMPACT_ATOMS: atom_id res chain seq x y z
N HIS A 1 -0.27 -5.94 -14.94
CA HIS A 1 0.29 -6.80 -13.86
C HIS A 1 -0.82 -7.57 -13.13
N GLY A 2 -0.48 -8.59 -12.35
CA GLY A 2 -1.39 -9.20 -11.36
C GLY A 2 -1.26 -8.57 -9.97
N ILE A 3 -2.31 -8.62 -9.17
CA ILE A 3 -2.34 -8.02 -7.82
C ILE A 3 -1.93 -9.04 -6.76
N PHE A 4 -1.01 -8.64 -5.88
CA PHE A 4 -0.65 -9.44 -4.70
C PHE A 4 -1.62 -9.22 -3.53
N ARG A 5 -1.90 -10.30 -2.79
CA ARG A 5 -2.63 -10.24 -1.53
C ARG A 5 -1.97 -11.13 -0.49
N PHE A 6 -1.85 -10.61 0.73
CA PHE A 6 -1.43 -11.43 1.87
C PHE A 6 -2.59 -12.34 2.30
N ASP A 7 -2.34 -13.64 2.22
CA ASP A 7 -3.20 -14.68 2.76
C ASP A 7 -2.91 -14.81 4.27
N ARG A 8 -3.91 -14.50 5.11
CA ARG A 8 -3.75 -14.53 6.57
C ARG A 8 -3.68 -15.96 7.11
N GLU A 9 -4.31 -16.92 6.45
CA GLU A 9 -4.36 -18.31 6.91
C GLU A 9 -3.03 -19.01 6.59
N GLU A 10 -2.56 -18.87 5.36
CA GLU A 10 -1.28 -19.46 4.93
C GLU A 10 -0.06 -18.61 5.31
N LYS A 11 -0.28 -17.36 5.75
CA LYS A 11 0.76 -16.38 6.07
C LYS A 11 1.74 -16.14 4.92
N LYS A 12 1.23 -16.13 3.69
CA LYS A 12 2.01 -15.97 2.46
C LYS A 12 1.38 -14.93 1.55
N VAL A 13 2.19 -14.31 0.69
CA VAL A 13 1.71 -13.43 -0.36
C VAL A 13 1.34 -14.29 -1.58
N LYS A 14 0.11 -14.13 -2.09
CA LYS A 14 -0.39 -14.82 -3.29
C LYS A 14 -0.66 -13.82 -4.40
N LEU A 15 -0.33 -14.19 -5.64
CA LEU A 15 -0.73 -13.47 -6.84
C LEU A 15 -2.18 -13.83 -7.17
N LEU A 16 -3.04 -12.83 -7.35
CA LEU A 16 -4.43 -13.04 -7.71
C LEU A 16 -4.61 -12.97 -9.23
N PRO A 17 -5.53 -13.76 -9.81
CA PRO A 17 -5.75 -13.82 -11.26
C PRO A 17 -6.63 -12.65 -11.73
N PHE A 18 -6.29 -11.42 -11.32
CA PHE A 18 -6.93 -10.20 -11.78
C PHE A 18 -5.95 -9.02 -11.74
N THR A 19 -6.34 -7.96 -12.43
CA THR A 19 -5.59 -6.71 -12.54
C THR A 19 -6.45 -5.52 -12.08
N ASP A 20 -5.82 -4.37 -11.88
CA ASP A 20 -6.50 -3.13 -11.46
C ASP A 20 -7.27 -2.46 -12.62
N LEU A 21 -7.69 -1.22 -12.42
CA LEU A 21 -8.44 -0.48 -13.44
C LEU A 21 -7.60 -0.19 -14.69
N ASP A 22 -6.30 0.05 -14.56
CA ASP A 22 -5.42 0.33 -15.70
C ASP A 22 -5.30 -0.92 -16.59
N GLY A 23 -5.02 -2.08 -15.98
CA GLY A 23 -4.99 -3.35 -16.69
C GLY A 23 -6.35 -3.75 -17.27
N LYS A 24 -7.46 -3.59 -16.53
CA LYS A 24 -8.82 -3.88 -17.04
C LYS A 24 -9.15 -3.02 -18.26
N THR A 25 -8.75 -1.75 -18.23
CA THR A 25 -8.97 -0.84 -19.36
C THR A 25 -8.12 -1.24 -20.56
N CYS A 26 -6.87 -1.67 -20.36
CA CYS A 26 -6.06 -2.23 -21.45
C CYS A 26 -6.77 -3.40 -22.14
N LEU A 27 -7.27 -4.37 -21.36
CA LEU A 27 -7.96 -5.55 -21.90
C LEU A 27 -9.24 -5.18 -22.64
N GLY A 28 -10.03 -4.25 -22.09
CA GLY A 28 -11.23 -3.73 -22.74
C GLY A 28 -10.95 -3.08 -24.09
N LEU A 29 -9.88 -2.29 -24.19
CA LEU A 29 -9.44 -1.65 -25.43
C LEU A 29 -9.02 -2.68 -26.49
N PHE A 30 -8.26 -3.71 -26.10
CA PHE A 30 -7.89 -4.80 -27.03
C PHE A 30 -9.12 -5.56 -27.53
N LYS A 31 -10.06 -5.88 -26.63
CA LYS A 31 -11.32 -6.54 -26.99
C LYS A 31 -12.16 -5.70 -27.96
N LEU A 32 -12.26 -4.38 -27.73
CA LEU A 32 -12.93 -3.46 -28.67
C LEU A 32 -12.24 -3.41 -30.03
N ALA A 33 -10.92 -3.53 -30.05
CA ALA A 33 -10.11 -3.59 -31.27
C ALA A 33 -10.15 -4.97 -31.98
N GLY A 34 -10.95 -5.92 -31.48
CA GLY A 34 -11.11 -7.24 -32.09
C GLY A 34 -10.02 -8.26 -31.74
N PHE A 35 -9.18 -7.99 -30.75
CA PHE A 35 -8.19 -8.96 -30.28
C PHE A 35 -8.83 -9.99 -29.34
N ASP A 36 -8.35 -11.23 -29.43
CA ASP A 36 -8.70 -12.29 -28.48
C ASP A 36 -7.93 -12.10 -27.16
N THR A 37 -8.67 -11.85 -26.08
CA THR A 37 -8.14 -11.67 -24.72
C THR A 37 -8.45 -12.86 -23.80
N SER A 38 -8.78 -14.03 -24.34
CA SER A 38 -9.08 -15.23 -23.56
C SER A 38 -7.85 -15.84 -22.88
N ASN A 39 -6.66 -15.63 -23.45
CA ASN A 39 -5.40 -16.19 -22.95
C ASN A 39 -4.56 -15.17 -22.16
N VAL A 40 -5.19 -14.45 -21.21
CA VAL A 40 -4.49 -13.48 -20.35
C VAL A 40 -3.75 -14.20 -19.23
N ILE A 41 -2.46 -13.89 -19.09
CA ILE A 41 -1.61 -14.39 -18.01
C ILE A 41 -1.33 -13.24 -17.04
N TYR A 42 -1.65 -13.43 -15.77
CA TYR A 42 -1.29 -12.48 -14.71
C TYR A 42 0.09 -12.86 -14.16
N VAL A 43 1.01 -11.91 -14.22
CA VAL A 43 2.38 -12.07 -13.71
C VAL A 43 2.64 -11.15 -12.51
N PRO A 44 3.60 -11.50 -11.64
CA PRO A 44 4.09 -10.60 -10.60
C PRO A 44 4.50 -9.22 -11.16
N PRO A 45 4.28 -8.12 -10.41
CA PRO A 45 4.84 -6.82 -10.73
C PRO A 45 6.37 -6.89 -10.91
N GLY A 46 6.87 -6.31 -12.01
CA GLY A 46 8.28 -6.36 -12.41
C GLY A 46 8.63 -7.54 -13.32
N GLU A 47 7.77 -8.54 -13.44
CA GLU A 47 7.95 -9.67 -14.36
C GLU A 47 7.26 -9.44 -15.71
N PHE A 48 7.66 -10.21 -16.71
CA PHE A 48 7.09 -10.17 -18.05
C PHE A 48 7.16 -11.55 -18.70
N VAL A 49 6.34 -11.77 -19.73
CA VAL A 49 6.32 -12.99 -20.53
C VAL A 49 6.94 -12.72 -21.90
N PRO A 50 8.05 -13.40 -22.26
CA PRO A 50 8.62 -13.32 -23.61
C PRO A 50 7.62 -13.77 -24.69
N GLY A 51 7.59 -13.05 -25.81
CA GLY A 51 6.68 -13.31 -26.92
C GLY A 51 5.24 -12.84 -26.70
N ALA A 52 4.94 -12.18 -25.58
CA ALA A 52 3.63 -11.63 -25.26
C ALA A 52 3.56 -10.10 -25.39
N ILE A 53 2.35 -9.56 -25.35
CA ILE A 53 2.10 -8.14 -25.08
C ILE A 53 2.00 -7.98 -23.57
N ASN A 54 2.97 -7.30 -22.98
CA ASN A 54 3.07 -7.06 -21.55
C ASN A 54 2.44 -5.70 -21.21
N LEU A 55 1.39 -5.75 -20.40
CA LEU A 55 0.57 -4.61 -20.05
C LEU A 55 0.78 -4.28 -18.60
N ASP A 56 1.38 -3.12 -18.36
CA ASP A 56 1.54 -2.59 -17.03
C ASP A 56 2.28 -3.56 -16.09
N THR A 57 3.44 -4.09 -16.52
CA THR A 57 4.15 -5.15 -15.77
C THR A 57 5.64 -4.94 -15.55
N GLY A 58 6.35 -4.16 -16.37
CA GLY A 58 7.68 -4.56 -16.85
C GLY A 58 8.79 -3.52 -16.80
N GLY A 59 8.74 -2.54 -15.90
CA GLY A 59 9.87 -1.62 -15.64
C GLY A 59 10.32 -0.84 -16.88
N LYS A 60 9.43 -0.66 -17.86
CA LYS A 60 9.64 0.10 -19.09
C LYS A 60 8.64 1.25 -19.12
N THR A 61 8.95 2.32 -19.85
CA THR A 61 8.01 3.41 -20.10
C THR A 61 7.69 3.50 -21.58
N GLY A 62 6.42 3.69 -21.91
CA GLY A 62 5.94 3.82 -23.27
C GLY A 62 5.65 2.49 -23.95
N ILE A 63 5.67 2.53 -25.28
CA ILE A 63 5.52 1.36 -26.14
C ILE A 63 6.92 0.89 -26.55
N LYS A 64 7.31 -0.32 -26.17
CA LYS A 64 8.59 -0.94 -26.57
C LYS A 64 8.33 -2.28 -27.22
N VAL A 65 9.14 -2.65 -28.21
CA VAL A 65 9.05 -3.95 -28.90
C VAL A 65 10.46 -4.50 -29.09
N GLU A 66 10.71 -5.71 -28.60
CA GLU A 66 12.00 -6.42 -28.68
C GLU A 66 11.71 -7.91 -28.89
N ASP A 67 12.35 -8.55 -29.86
CA ASP A 67 12.28 -10.01 -30.09
C ASP A 67 10.86 -10.61 -29.96
N ARG A 68 9.89 -9.98 -30.64
CA ARG A 68 8.45 -10.35 -30.65
C ARG A 68 7.72 -10.16 -29.31
N THR A 69 8.36 -9.57 -28.32
CA THR A 69 7.76 -9.15 -27.05
C THR A 69 7.44 -7.66 -27.14
N ALA A 70 6.24 -7.28 -26.70
CA ALA A 70 5.86 -5.87 -26.62
C ALA A 70 5.60 -5.47 -25.17
N TRP A 71 5.82 -4.20 -24.84
CA TRP A 71 5.48 -3.59 -23.56
C TRP A 71 4.68 -2.32 -23.81
N MET A 72 3.62 -2.14 -23.03
CA MET A 72 2.89 -0.88 -22.89
C MET A 72 2.80 -0.59 -21.41
N ASP A 73 3.67 0.29 -20.93
CA ASP A 73 4.00 0.39 -19.50
C ASP A 73 4.44 1.81 -19.11
N HIS A 74 4.46 2.10 -17.82
CA HIS A 74 4.82 3.38 -17.23
C HIS A 74 5.64 3.22 -15.93
N HIS A 75 6.28 2.06 -15.77
CA HIS A 75 7.07 1.70 -14.59
C HIS A 75 8.59 1.83 -14.80
N GLY A 76 9.04 2.35 -15.94
CA GLY A 76 10.46 2.54 -16.22
C GLY A 76 11.12 3.63 -15.37
N LYS A 77 12.46 3.61 -15.30
CA LYS A 77 13.25 4.61 -14.56
C LYS A 77 13.05 6.03 -15.09
N GLU A 78 12.70 6.14 -16.37
CA GLU A 78 12.38 7.38 -17.08
C GLU A 78 10.97 7.90 -16.77
N SER A 79 10.15 7.14 -16.02
CA SER A 79 8.81 7.59 -15.66
C SER A 79 8.82 8.68 -14.61
N THR A 80 7.96 9.67 -14.85
CA THR A 80 7.80 10.86 -14.02
C THR A 80 6.35 10.96 -13.55
N GLU A 81 6.05 11.95 -12.71
CA GLU A 81 4.67 12.21 -12.29
C GLU A 81 3.73 12.60 -13.44
N VAL A 82 4.24 12.98 -14.62
CA VAL A 82 3.43 13.29 -15.81
C VAL A 82 3.28 12.13 -16.79
N SER A 83 3.95 11.00 -16.56
CA SER A 83 3.81 9.79 -17.39
C SER A 83 2.37 9.30 -17.45
N ILE A 84 1.86 8.99 -18.64
CA ILE A 84 0.53 8.38 -18.80
C ILE A 84 0.56 6.89 -18.41
N CYS A 85 -0.59 6.35 -18.01
CA CYS A 85 -0.74 4.94 -17.61
C CYS A 85 -0.74 4.01 -18.83
N ALA A 86 -0.69 2.70 -18.60
CA ALA A 86 -0.62 1.70 -19.67
C ALA A 86 -1.87 1.72 -20.57
N ALA A 87 -3.07 1.89 -20.00
CA ALA A 87 -4.30 1.96 -20.79
C ALA A 87 -4.29 3.10 -21.82
N ARG A 88 -3.72 4.24 -21.46
CA ARG A 88 -3.59 5.36 -22.39
C ARG A 88 -2.56 5.05 -23.48
N TRP A 89 -1.45 4.36 -23.17
CA TRP A 89 -0.51 3.87 -24.17
C TRP A 89 -1.17 2.88 -25.13
N VAL A 90 -1.95 1.92 -24.63
CA VAL A 90 -2.70 0.95 -25.44
C VAL A 90 -3.64 1.65 -26.40
N TYR A 91 -4.44 2.61 -25.91
CA TYR A 91 -5.37 3.35 -26.75
C TYR A 91 -4.66 4.09 -27.89
N LEU A 92 -3.58 4.83 -27.57
CA LEU A 92 -2.80 5.55 -28.57
C LEU A 92 -2.12 4.60 -29.58
N ALA A 93 -1.65 3.43 -29.12
CA ALA A 93 -1.08 2.41 -29.99
C ALA A 93 -2.12 1.88 -30.99
N LEU A 94 -3.28 1.47 -30.50
CA LEU A 94 -4.37 0.92 -31.32
C LEU A 94 -4.89 1.94 -32.33
N LEU A 95 -5.03 3.22 -31.93
CA LEU A 95 -5.33 4.32 -32.84
C LEU A 95 -4.26 4.46 -33.93
N SER A 96 -2.98 4.51 -33.55
CA SER A 96 -1.87 4.71 -34.51
C SER A 96 -1.74 3.58 -35.55
N LYS A 97 -2.28 2.40 -35.23
CA LYS A 97 -2.26 1.21 -36.08
C LYS A 97 -3.60 0.96 -36.77
N ASN A 98 -4.55 1.90 -36.67
CA ASN A 98 -5.89 1.81 -37.25
C ASN A 98 -6.69 0.57 -36.77
N PHE A 99 -6.40 0.07 -35.57
CA PHE A 99 -7.23 -0.96 -34.92
C PHE A 99 -8.44 -0.35 -34.20
N LEU A 100 -8.39 0.94 -33.89
CA LEU A 100 -9.51 1.72 -33.35
C LEU A 100 -9.63 3.04 -34.11
N GLU A 101 -10.84 3.55 -34.20
CA GLU A 101 -11.10 4.92 -34.63
C GLU A 101 -11.05 5.89 -33.45
N LYS A 102 -10.83 7.17 -33.75
CA LYS A 102 -10.83 8.21 -32.72
C LYS A 102 -12.23 8.37 -32.13
N ASP A 103 -12.37 7.96 -30.87
CA ASP A 103 -13.60 8.07 -30.08
C ASP A 103 -13.40 9.04 -28.90
N PRO A 104 -14.13 10.18 -28.85
CA PRO A 104 -14.09 11.12 -27.73
C PRO A 104 -14.40 10.49 -26.35
N VAL A 105 -15.19 9.42 -26.31
CA VAL A 105 -15.54 8.70 -25.08
C VAL A 105 -14.33 7.91 -24.57
N LEU A 106 -13.65 7.16 -25.45
CA LEU A 106 -12.41 6.45 -25.10
C LEU A 106 -11.29 7.42 -24.73
N ASP A 107 -11.24 8.59 -25.38
CA ASP A 107 -10.32 9.67 -25.02
C ASP A 107 -10.54 10.13 -23.56
N LYS A 108 -11.79 10.41 -23.18
CA LYS A 108 -12.16 10.82 -21.81
C LYS A 108 -11.89 9.71 -20.80
N LEU A 109 -12.29 8.47 -21.10
CA LEU A 109 -12.13 7.32 -20.22
C LEU A 109 -10.64 7.06 -19.92
N THR A 110 -9.81 6.96 -20.95
CA THR A 110 -8.37 6.67 -20.77
C THR A 110 -7.62 7.82 -20.12
N GLN A 111 -8.05 9.07 -20.33
CA GLN A 111 -7.54 10.21 -19.56
C GLN A 111 -7.96 10.16 -18.09
N PHE A 112 -9.19 9.75 -17.80
CA PHE A 112 -9.65 9.53 -16.43
C PHE A 112 -8.81 8.45 -15.74
N VAL A 113 -8.66 7.27 -16.35
CA VAL A 113 -7.83 6.18 -15.81
C VAL A 113 -6.40 6.64 -15.56
N SER A 114 -5.79 7.36 -16.51
CA SER A 114 -4.44 7.91 -16.33
C SER A 114 -4.32 8.94 -15.22
N ARG A 115 -5.38 9.70 -14.90
CA ARG A 115 -5.37 10.63 -13.77
C ARG A 115 -5.49 9.91 -12.43
N ILE A 116 -6.28 8.84 -12.39
CA ILE A 116 -6.46 8.02 -11.19
C ILE A 116 -5.19 7.24 -10.87
N ASP A 117 -4.60 6.57 -11.87
CA ASP A 117 -3.38 5.79 -11.73
C ASP A 117 -2.18 6.62 -11.24
N ARG A 118 -2.15 7.90 -11.57
CA ARG A 118 -1.16 8.86 -11.06
C ARG A 118 -1.48 9.46 -9.69
N GLU A 119 -2.65 9.21 -9.14
CA GLU A 119 -3.20 9.93 -7.99
C GLU A 119 -3.28 11.47 -8.19
N LYS A 120 -3.45 11.92 -9.44
CA LYS A 120 -3.47 13.34 -9.84
C LYS A 120 -4.86 13.80 -10.32
N PHE A 121 -5.92 13.14 -9.88
CA PHE A 121 -7.27 13.64 -10.20
C PHE A 121 -7.50 15.00 -9.51
N PRO A 122 -7.91 16.06 -10.24
CA PRO A 122 -8.02 17.40 -9.66
C PRO A 122 -8.99 17.45 -8.48
N GLN A 123 -8.50 17.97 -7.35
CA GLN A 123 -9.29 18.14 -6.12
C GLN A 123 -9.95 16.84 -5.63
N ALA A 124 -9.32 15.68 -5.89
CA ALA A 124 -9.85 14.37 -5.51
C ALA A 124 -10.25 14.31 -4.02
N GLU A 125 -9.47 14.97 -3.17
CA GLU A 125 -9.69 15.06 -1.73
C GLU A 125 -11.08 15.62 -1.36
N LYS A 126 -11.64 16.53 -2.17
CA LYS A 126 -12.96 17.14 -1.94
C LYS A 126 -14.12 16.19 -2.20
N TYR A 127 -13.88 15.10 -2.93
CA TYR A 127 -14.90 14.14 -3.31
C TYR A 127 -14.87 12.88 -2.45
N PHE A 128 -13.87 12.73 -1.58
CA PHE A 128 -13.70 11.55 -0.73
C PHE A 128 -14.98 11.21 0.07
N ASP A 129 -15.63 12.22 0.64
CA ASP A 129 -16.86 12.08 1.43
C ASP A 129 -18.04 11.52 0.64
N LYS A 130 -18.04 11.74 -0.67
CA LYS A 130 -19.05 11.21 -1.61
C LYS A 130 -18.50 10.03 -2.41
N GLY A 131 -17.30 9.54 -2.09
CA GLY A 131 -16.59 8.51 -2.84
C GLY A 131 -17.39 7.21 -2.96
N ASN A 132 -18.30 6.94 -2.02
CA ASN A 132 -19.17 5.78 -2.08
C ASN A 132 -20.32 5.91 -3.11
N LYS A 133 -20.53 7.08 -3.72
CA LYS A 133 -21.58 7.32 -4.73
C LYS A 133 -21.06 8.04 -5.98
N THR A 134 -19.76 8.02 -6.25
CA THR A 134 -19.19 8.67 -7.44
C THR A 134 -18.37 7.66 -8.22
N VAL A 135 -18.28 7.82 -9.54
CA VAL A 135 -17.36 7.00 -10.36
C VAL A 135 -15.92 7.20 -9.90
N LEU A 136 -15.54 8.42 -9.52
CA LEU A 136 -14.23 8.73 -8.96
C LEU A 136 -13.90 7.85 -7.74
N GLY A 137 -14.82 7.71 -6.77
CA GLY A 137 -14.54 6.91 -5.58
C GLY A 137 -14.82 5.40 -5.71
N LEU A 138 -15.59 4.99 -6.72
CA LEU A 138 -15.93 3.58 -6.98
C LEU A 138 -15.16 2.97 -8.16
N HIS A 139 -14.28 3.72 -8.82
CA HIS A 139 -13.62 3.36 -10.08
C HIS A 139 -13.01 1.95 -10.10
N ARG A 140 -12.40 1.50 -9.00
CA ARG A 140 -11.77 0.16 -8.87
C ARG A 140 -12.73 -1.01 -9.05
N PHE A 141 -14.03 -0.75 -8.86
CA PHE A 141 -15.10 -1.74 -8.94
C PHE A 141 -15.79 -1.77 -10.30
N PHE A 142 -15.53 -0.78 -11.17
CA PHE A 142 -16.08 -0.79 -12.51
C PHE A 142 -15.40 -1.84 -13.39
N SER A 143 -16.19 -2.44 -14.29
CA SER A 143 -15.68 -3.06 -15.51
C SER A 143 -15.33 -1.99 -16.54
N PHE A 144 -14.58 -2.36 -17.57
CA PHE A 144 -14.32 -1.46 -18.68
C PHE A 144 -15.62 -1.04 -19.37
N GLU A 145 -16.52 -2.00 -19.63
CA GLU A 145 -17.79 -1.77 -20.32
C GLU A 145 -18.70 -0.79 -19.55
N ASN A 146 -18.85 -0.97 -18.23
CA ASN A 146 -19.65 -0.07 -17.41
C ASN A 146 -19.08 1.35 -17.38
N LEU A 147 -17.75 1.48 -17.36
CA LEU A 147 -17.09 2.78 -17.37
C LEU A 147 -17.23 3.45 -18.75
N TYR A 148 -17.14 2.69 -19.83
CA TYR A 148 -17.37 3.18 -21.19
C TYR A 148 -18.80 3.69 -21.37
N ASP A 149 -19.80 2.92 -20.93
CA ASP A 149 -21.20 3.33 -20.97
C ASP A 149 -21.45 4.61 -20.16
N TYR A 150 -20.86 4.72 -18.96
CA TYR A 150 -20.96 5.93 -18.15
C TYR A 150 -20.39 7.17 -18.87
N PHE A 151 -19.19 7.07 -19.44
CA PHE A 151 -18.58 8.21 -20.15
C PHE A 151 -19.32 8.57 -21.45
N LYS A 152 -20.04 7.61 -22.05
CA LYS A 152 -20.88 7.84 -23.24
C LYS A 152 -22.08 8.72 -22.93
N GLU A 153 -22.60 8.65 -21.71
CA GLU A 153 -23.70 9.51 -21.22
C GLU A 153 -23.24 10.96 -20.97
N GLY A 154 -21.93 11.20 -20.90
CA GLY A 154 -21.34 12.53 -20.80
C GLY A 154 -21.22 13.08 -19.37
N SER A 155 -21.61 12.30 -18.36
CA SER A 155 -21.52 12.67 -16.94
C SER A 155 -20.06 12.76 -16.44
N PRO A 156 -19.72 13.74 -15.58
CA PRO A 156 -18.40 13.82 -14.99
C PRO A 156 -18.21 12.72 -13.93
N PRO A 157 -16.99 12.20 -13.71
CA PRO A 157 -16.77 11.10 -12.76
C PRO A 157 -16.98 11.50 -11.28
N THR A 158 -17.14 12.79 -11.01
CA THR A 158 -17.41 13.37 -9.69
C THR A 158 -18.90 13.54 -9.40
N GLU A 159 -19.78 13.25 -10.37
CA GLU A 159 -21.22 13.30 -10.18
C GLU A 159 -21.67 12.20 -9.20
N VAL A 160 -22.65 12.56 -8.37
CA VAL A 160 -23.27 11.61 -7.44
C VAL A 160 -24.23 10.74 -8.22
N LEU A 161 -23.89 9.45 -8.32
CA LEU A 161 -24.71 8.41 -8.91
C LEU A 161 -26.03 8.27 -8.15
N SER A 162 -27.12 8.14 -8.91
CA SER A 162 -28.41 7.78 -8.33
C SER A 162 -28.38 6.33 -7.83
N ASP A 163 -29.31 5.95 -6.96
CA ASP A 163 -29.38 4.56 -6.50
C ASP A 163 -29.68 3.59 -7.66
N LYS A 164 -30.40 4.05 -8.70
CA LYS A 164 -30.62 3.30 -9.95
C LYS A 164 -29.33 3.08 -10.74
N ASP A 165 -28.44 4.07 -10.78
CA ASP A 165 -27.14 3.90 -11.46
C ASP A 165 -26.22 2.97 -10.68
N ILE A 166 -26.24 3.07 -9.35
CA ILE A 166 -25.50 2.14 -8.48
C ILE A 166 -25.99 0.70 -8.69
N GLU A 167 -27.29 0.47 -8.86
CA GLU A 167 -27.84 -0.85 -9.21
C GLU A 167 -27.45 -1.27 -10.63
N ARG A 168 -27.60 -0.37 -11.61
CA ARG A 168 -27.29 -0.62 -13.03
C ARG A 168 -25.86 -1.08 -13.24
N TYR A 169 -24.91 -0.53 -12.49
CA TYR A 169 -23.49 -0.87 -12.60
C TYR A 169 -23.03 -1.96 -11.62
N ASP A 170 -23.95 -2.62 -10.90
CA ASP A 170 -23.67 -3.66 -9.89
C ASP A 170 -22.73 -3.18 -8.76
N LEU A 171 -22.98 -1.97 -8.25
CA LEU A 171 -22.15 -1.32 -7.25
C LEU A 171 -22.77 -1.26 -5.86
N VAL A 172 -23.93 -1.86 -5.63
CA VAL A 172 -24.70 -1.73 -4.37
C VAL A 172 -23.84 -2.10 -3.15
N GLU A 173 -23.22 -3.29 -3.15
CA GLU A 173 -22.40 -3.73 -2.03
C GLU A 173 -21.08 -2.94 -1.95
N ARG A 174 -20.48 -2.61 -3.09
CA ARG A 174 -19.24 -1.82 -3.16
C ARG A 174 -19.42 -0.40 -2.64
N SER A 175 -20.57 0.20 -2.91
CA SER A 175 -20.98 1.49 -2.35
C SER A 175 -21.09 1.41 -0.82
N LYS A 176 -21.73 0.37 -0.27
CA LYS A 176 -21.84 0.18 1.19
C LYS A 176 -20.47 -0.03 1.83
N GLU A 177 -19.61 -0.85 1.23
CA GLU A 177 -18.23 -1.09 1.68
C GLU A 177 -17.41 0.22 1.67
N GLN A 178 -17.47 0.97 0.57
CA GLN A 178 -16.75 2.23 0.44
C GLN A 178 -17.24 3.29 1.45
N ARG A 179 -18.54 3.31 1.78
CA ARG A 179 -19.07 4.18 2.85
C ARG A 179 -18.44 3.85 4.20
N LYS A 180 -18.39 2.57 4.57
CA LYS A 180 -17.74 2.12 5.82
C LYS A 180 -16.25 2.49 5.85
N ILE A 181 -15.57 2.36 4.71
CA ILE A 181 -14.16 2.78 4.57
C ILE A 181 -14.02 4.28 4.85
N ILE A 182 -14.86 5.12 4.26
CA ILE A 182 -14.84 6.57 4.47
C ILE A 182 -15.07 6.92 5.94
N GLU A 183 -16.15 6.40 6.52
CA GLU A 183 -16.53 6.67 7.92
C GLU A 183 -15.45 6.21 8.91
N ASN A 184 -14.93 4.98 8.76
CA ASN A 184 -13.88 4.47 9.62
C ASN A 184 -12.56 5.24 9.44
N SER A 185 -12.23 5.66 8.22
CA SER A 185 -11.01 6.43 7.99
C SER A 185 -11.05 7.77 8.72
N LYS A 186 -12.18 8.49 8.66
CA LYS A 186 -12.37 9.74 9.40
C LYS A 186 -12.16 9.56 10.89
N LYS A 187 -12.86 8.57 11.46
CA LYS A 187 -12.76 8.25 12.90
C LYS A 187 -11.32 7.96 13.31
N ILE A 188 -10.62 7.10 12.56
CA ILE A 188 -9.24 6.73 12.91
C ILE A 188 -8.28 7.91 12.74
N LEU A 189 -8.46 8.77 11.72
CA LEU A 189 -7.62 9.96 11.56
C LEU A 189 -7.84 10.98 12.69
N GLU A 190 -9.07 11.13 13.19
CA GLU A 190 -9.37 11.93 14.39
C GLU A 190 -8.69 11.35 15.64
N GLU A 191 -8.73 10.01 15.81
CA GLU A 191 -8.00 9.31 16.87
C GLU A 191 -6.49 9.58 16.77
N LEU A 192 -5.89 9.35 15.60
CA LEU A 192 -4.46 9.60 15.37
C LEU A 192 -4.08 11.06 15.69
N ALA A 193 -4.89 12.03 15.29
CA ALA A 193 -4.64 13.44 15.60
C ALA A 193 -4.68 13.72 17.10
N ARG A 194 -5.68 13.21 17.81
CA ARG A 194 -5.81 13.36 19.27
C ARG A 194 -4.68 12.68 20.02
N ASP A 195 -4.24 11.52 19.54
CA ASP A 195 -3.24 10.67 20.19
C ASP A 195 -1.79 11.14 19.85
N GLY A 196 -1.65 12.24 19.10
CA GLY A 196 -0.37 12.88 18.78
C GLY A 196 0.39 12.26 17.61
N PHE A 197 -0.25 11.41 16.82
CA PHE A 197 0.30 10.80 15.60
C PHE A 197 0.19 11.70 14.37
N VAL A 198 -0.14 12.97 14.54
CA VAL A 198 -0.10 13.98 13.49
C VAL A 198 0.97 15.00 13.84
N ILE A 199 1.99 15.09 12.99
CA ILE A 199 3.18 15.90 13.20
C ILE A 199 3.26 17.03 12.18
N ASN A 200 3.83 18.16 12.59
CA ASN A 200 4.25 19.20 11.66
C ASN A 200 5.68 18.90 11.21
N THR A 201 5.94 19.06 9.93
CA THR A 201 7.24 18.77 9.31
C THR A 201 7.61 19.89 8.35
N LYS A 202 8.83 19.85 7.78
CA LYS A 202 9.22 20.80 6.72
C LYS A 202 8.39 20.64 5.44
N PHE A 203 7.64 19.54 5.31
CA PHE A 203 6.76 19.24 4.18
C PHE A 203 5.27 19.41 4.49
N GLY A 204 4.93 20.01 5.63
CA GLY A 204 3.54 20.21 6.06
C GLY A 204 3.09 19.23 7.14
N LYS A 205 1.78 19.10 7.29
CA LYS A 205 1.12 18.31 8.35
C LYS A 205 0.97 16.86 7.90
N ILE A 206 1.60 15.93 8.63
CA ILE A 206 1.69 14.52 8.24
C ILE A 206 1.01 13.64 9.28
N ALA A 207 0.12 12.76 8.84
CA ALA A 207 -0.47 11.72 9.67
C ALA A 207 0.36 10.43 9.64
N ILE A 208 0.62 9.86 10.82
CA ILE A 208 1.39 8.64 11.02
C ILE A 208 0.45 7.50 11.39
N ASP A 209 0.36 6.50 10.52
CA ASP A 209 -0.44 5.31 10.72
C ASP A 209 0.43 4.08 10.97
N VAL A 210 0.54 3.70 12.25
CA VAL A 210 1.25 2.49 12.64
C VAL A 210 0.35 1.28 12.48
N GLY A 211 0.77 0.34 11.63
CA GLY A 211 0.05 -0.91 11.38
C GLY A 211 -1.02 -0.85 10.28
N LYS A 212 -1.12 0.27 9.54
CA LYS A 212 -2.09 0.45 8.44
C LYS A 212 -3.56 0.37 8.92
N ARG A 213 -3.90 1.16 9.93
CA ARG A 213 -5.24 1.27 10.54
C ARG A 213 -6.22 2.03 9.66
N VAL A 214 -5.81 3.08 8.93
CA VAL A 214 -6.73 3.91 8.13
C VAL A 214 -7.07 3.20 6.82
N PRO A 215 -8.33 2.74 6.62
CA PRO A 215 -8.65 1.91 5.46
C PRO A 215 -8.51 2.64 4.12
N GLY A 216 -8.85 3.93 4.08
CA GLY A 216 -8.71 4.79 2.91
C GLY A 216 -7.29 5.34 2.70
N GLY A 217 -6.34 5.02 3.59
CA GLY A 217 -4.93 5.37 3.46
C GLY A 217 -4.66 6.85 3.18
N TYR A 218 -3.78 7.10 2.21
CA TYR A 218 -3.33 8.44 1.86
C TYR A 218 -4.45 9.34 1.32
N GLU A 219 -5.37 8.80 0.51
CA GLU A 219 -6.52 9.57 -0.01
C GLU A 219 -7.39 10.11 1.13
N ALA A 220 -7.65 9.29 2.15
CA ALA A 220 -8.39 9.71 3.34
C ALA A 220 -7.61 10.77 4.13
N ALA A 221 -6.29 10.61 4.27
CA ALA A 221 -5.46 11.59 4.96
C ALA A 221 -5.49 12.96 4.25
N ARG A 222 -5.39 12.99 2.92
CA ARG A 222 -5.53 14.22 2.13
C ARG A 222 -6.90 14.85 2.28
N ALA A 223 -7.97 14.05 2.25
CA ALA A 223 -9.34 14.53 2.48
C ALA A 223 -9.53 15.15 3.88
N ALA A 224 -8.79 14.67 4.88
CA ALA A 224 -8.75 15.25 6.22
C ALA A 224 -7.84 16.49 6.35
N GLY A 225 -7.25 16.95 5.25
CA GLY A 225 -6.40 18.15 5.21
C GLY A 225 -4.96 17.93 5.65
N PHE A 226 -4.45 16.70 5.56
CA PHE A 226 -3.03 16.41 5.76
C PHE A 226 -2.26 16.52 4.44
N ASP A 227 -1.05 17.06 4.50
CA ASP A 227 -0.14 17.22 3.38
C ASP A 227 0.64 15.92 3.08
N GLY A 228 0.70 15.00 4.05
CA GLY A 228 1.38 13.73 3.88
C GLY A 228 0.87 12.62 4.78
N TYR A 229 1.30 11.41 4.48
CA TYR A 229 0.90 10.21 5.16
C TYR A 229 2.03 9.20 5.24
N VAL A 230 2.25 8.68 6.45
CA VAL A 230 3.25 7.65 6.74
C VAL A 230 2.54 6.40 7.22
N ILE A 231 2.73 5.28 6.52
CA ILE A 231 2.40 3.96 7.03
C ILE A 231 3.69 3.33 7.56
N TYR A 232 3.71 2.95 8.83
CA TYR A 232 4.82 2.21 9.41
C TYR A 232 4.32 0.88 9.97
N ASN A 233 4.80 -0.24 9.42
CA ASN A 233 4.33 -1.54 9.85
C ASN A 233 5.49 -2.45 10.29
N PRO A 234 5.76 -2.53 11.61
CA PRO A 234 6.83 -3.36 12.12
C PRO A 234 6.52 -4.87 11.99
N MET A 235 5.27 -5.27 11.81
CA MET A 235 4.86 -6.68 11.68
C MET A 235 5.14 -7.23 10.29
N THR A 236 4.93 -6.41 9.25
CA THR A 236 5.23 -6.77 7.85
C THR A 236 6.58 -6.24 7.39
N GLU A 237 7.36 -5.64 8.30
CA GLU A 237 8.69 -5.09 8.05
C GLU A 237 8.73 -4.12 6.87
N SER A 238 7.72 -3.26 6.79
CA SER A 238 7.49 -2.36 5.66
C SER A 238 7.16 -0.95 6.14
N PHE A 239 7.44 0.04 5.30
CA PHE A 239 6.95 1.39 5.47
C PHE A 239 6.62 2.03 4.13
N PHE A 240 5.74 3.01 4.16
CA PHE A 240 5.35 3.80 3.00
C PHE A 240 5.19 5.25 3.43
N ILE A 241 5.80 6.16 2.68
CA ILE A 241 5.70 7.61 2.86
C ILE A 241 5.14 8.16 1.56
N SER A 242 4.07 8.94 1.64
CA SER A 242 3.54 9.70 0.50
C SER A 242 3.23 11.12 0.95
N ILE A 243 3.74 12.10 0.23
CA ILE A 243 3.58 13.52 0.56
C ILE A 243 3.17 14.27 -0.70
N ASP A 244 2.15 15.13 -0.58
CA ASP A 244 1.62 15.86 -1.72
C ASP A 244 2.59 16.97 -2.10
N LYS A 245 2.88 17.09 -3.41
CA LYS A 245 3.69 18.17 -3.98
C LYS A 245 5.07 18.39 -3.32
N ALA A 246 5.62 17.37 -2.67
CA ALA A 246 6.93 17.42 -2.05
C ALA A 246 7.98 16.66 -2.86
N ASP A 247 9.22 17.12 -2.78
CA ASP A 247 10.38 16.40 -3.29
C ASP A 247 11.17 15.74 -2.14
N LEU A 248 11.01 14.42 -2.04
CA LEU A 248 11.73 13.57 -1.08
C LEU A 248 13.12 13.17 -1.60
N SER A 249 13.60 13.68 -2.73
CA SER A 249 14.98 13.45 -3.20
C SER A 249 16.02 13.98 -2.22
N SER A 250 15.67 15.00 -1.44
CA SER A 250 16.52 15.60 -0.40
C SER A 250 16.69 14.73 0.85
N ILE A 251 15.88 13.68 1.00
CA ILE A 251 15.98 12.73 2.10
C ILE A 251 16.37 11.37 1.55
N SER A 252 17.13 10.61 2.32
CA SER A 252 17.52 9.26 1.94
C SER A 252 17.35 8.32 3.13
N PHE A 253 16.90 7.10 2.85
CA PHE A 253 16.84 6.02 3.83
C PHE A 253 17.74 4.88 3.36
N GLU A 254 18.31 4.13 4.30
CA GLU A 254 19.12 2.94 3.96
C GLU A 254 18.30 1.82 3.29
N GLN A 255 16.96 1.91 3.39
CA GLN A 255 16.04 0.92 2.86
C GLN A 255 14.88 1.56 2.11
N GLY A 256 14.28 0.77 1.22
CA GLY A 256 13.21 1.22 0.34
C GLY A 256 13.72 1.99 -0.87
N LYS A 257 12.78 2.50 -1.66
CA LYS A 257 13.04 3.23 -2.91
C LYS A 257 12.22 4.50 -2.94
N ASN A 258 12.82 5.58 -3.40
CA ASN A 258 12.08 6.76 -3.82
C ASN A 258 11.34 6.45 -5.13
N ILE A 259 10.03 6.72 -5.15
CA ILE A 259 9.18 6.53 -6.32
C ILE A 259 8.60 7.90 -6.69
N ARG A 260 8.87 8.33 -7.93
CA ARG A 260 8.32 9.57 -8.52
C ARG A 260 8.63 10.85 -7.71
N GLY A 261 9.67 10.85 -6.89
CA GLY A 261 10.12 12.01 -6.10
C GLY A 261 9.35 12.20 -4.79
N ASN A 262 8.06 11.90 -4.77
CA ASN A 262 7.16 12.25 -3.66
C ASN A 262 6.73 11.06 -2.77
N MET A 263 7.17 9.84 -3.11
CA MET A 263 6.91 8.64 -2.32
C MET A 263 8.19 7.91 -1.95
N TRP A 264 8.19 7.27 -0.79
CA TRP A 264 9.24 6.32 -0.39
C TRP A 264 8.61 5.04 0.10
N ILE A 265 8.99 3.91 -0.49
CA ILE A 265 8.41 2.61 -0.17
C ILE A 265 9.48 1.58 0.16
N LYS A 266 9.32 0.90 1.29
CA LYS A 266 9.92 -0.41 1.54
C LYS A 266 8.78 -1.43 1.58
N SER A 267 8.72 -2.28 0.55
CA SER A 267 7.62 -3.23 0.41
C SER A 267 7.71 -4.38 1.41
N GLN A 268 6.55 -4.97 1.71
CA GLN A 268 6.49 -6.24 2.46
C GLN A 268 7.19 -7.35 1.67
N GLY A 269 7.97 -8.18 2.35
CA GLY A 269 8.60 -9.36 1.74
C GLY A 269 9.93 -9.10 1.04
N GLU A 270 10.44 -7.86 1.04
CA GLU A 270 11.84 -7.60 0.69
C GLU A 270 12.77 -8.35 1.66
N GLU A 271 13.82 -8.99 1.12
CA GLU A 271 14.69 -9.94 1.86
C GLU A 271 15.34 -9.36 3.12
N LYS A 272 15.51 -8.02 3.17
CA LYS A 272 16.17 -7.36 4.29
C LYS A 272 15.15 -6.98 5.38
N PRO A 273 15.39 -7.38 6.64
CA PRO A 273 14.58 -6.95 7.78
C PRO A 273 14.50 -5.44 7.86
N LEU A 274 13.38 -4.91 8.34
CA LEU A 274 13.25 -3.47 8.59
C LEU A 274 14.31 -3.01 9.59
N LYS A 275 15.03 -1.93 9.25
CA LYS A 275 16.06 -1.27 10.06
C LYS A 275 15.72 0.21 10.27
N VAL A 276 15.13 0.83 9.25
CA VAL A 276 14.66 2.21 9.32
C VAL A 276 13.59 2.28 10.41
N SER A 277 13.86 3.08 11.44
CA SER A 277 12.94 3.24 12.57
C SER A 277 11.87 4.29 12.28
N LEU A 278 10.74 4.22 13.00
CA LEU A 278 9.73 5.28 12.91
C LEU A 278 10.30 6.64 13.33
N LYS A 279 11.17 6.66 14.34
CA LYS A 279 11.87 7.87 14.78
C LYS A 279 12.71 8.49 13.67
N GLU A 280 13.52 7.67 13.00
CA GLU A 280 14.34 8.12 11.88
C GLU A 280 13.50 8.74 10.76
N ILE A 281 12.34 8.14 10.44
CA ILE A 281 11.39 8.69 9.46
C ILE A 281 10.92 10.07 9.89
N ILE A 282 10.45 10.22 11.13
CA ILE A 282 9.96 11.50 11.65
C ILE A 282 11.05 12.57 11.60
N GLU A 283 12.26 12.25 12.06
CA GLU A 283 13.40 13.16 12.09
C GLU A 283 13.84 13.58 10.68
N LYS A 284 13.91 12.65 9.72
CA LYS A 284 14.29 12.98 8.33
C LYS A 284 13.23 13.82 7.61
N LEU A 285 11.96 13.67 7.98
CA LEU A 285 10.89 14.56 7.53
C LEU A 285 10.99 15.95 8.18
N GLY A 286 11.81 16.13 9.22
CA GLY A 286 11.92 17.38 9.97
C GLY A 286 10.78 17.57 10.96
N GLY A 287 10.16 16.46 11.40
CA GLY A 287 9.18 16.47 12.48
C GLY A 287 9.83 16.25 13.83
N GLU A 288 9.13 16.66 14.88
CA GLU A 288 9.54 16.46 16.27
C GLU A 288 8.67 15.39 16.94
N ILE A 289 9.31 14.51 17.72
CA ILE A 289 8.59 13.57 18.58
C ILE A 289 8.31 14.27 19.91
N PRO A 290 7.04 14.38 20.35
CA PRO A 290 6.71 14.98 21.62
C PRO A 290 7.43 14.33 22.80
N GLU A 291 7.75 15.11 23.84
CA GLU A 291 8.41 14.58 25.04
C GLU A 291 7.54 13.59 25.85
N LYS A 292 6.23 13.54 25.62
CA LYS A 292 5.26 12.65 26.26
C LYS A 292 4.14 12.33 25.28
N GLY A 293 3.43 11.21 25.49
CA GLY A 293 2.27 10.82 24.69
C GLY A 293 2.51 9.54 23.88
N GLU A 294 1.44 9.07 23.21
CA GLU A 294 1.42 7.75 22.60
C GLU A 294 2.43 7.58 21.46
N LEU A 295 2.68 8.63 20.68
CA LEU A 295 3.71 8.58 19.62
C LEU A 295 5.11 8.32 20.19
N LYS A 296 5.47 8.96 21.32
CA LYS A 296 6.76 8.73 21.98
C LYS A 296 6.87 7.29 22.49
N ASP A 297 5.83 6.82 23.16
CA ASP A 297 5.78 5.47 23.71
C ASP A 297 5.89 4.43 22.58
N MET A 298 5.23 4.68 21.44
CA MET A 298 5.29 3.84 20.25
C MET A 298 6.68 3.82 19.62
N CYS A 299 7.33 4.98 19.43
CA CYS A 299 8.70 5.05 18.94
C CYS A 299 9.66 4.29 19.87
N GLY A 300 9.53 4.46 21.19
CA GLY A 300 10.35 3.74 22.18
C GLY A 300 10.11 2.24 22.17
N ALA A 301 8.87 1.78 22.01
CA ALA A 301 8.54 0.36 21.90
C ALA A 301 9.11 -0.27 20.61
N ILE A 302 9.00 0.42 19.48
CA ILE A 302 9.55 -0.02 18.20
C ILE A 302 11.09 -0.05 18.25
N GLU A 303 11.74 0.95 18.84
CA GLU A 303 13.21 0.95 19.00
C GLU A 303 13.71 -0.22 19.84
N LYS A 304 12.98 -0.58 20.92
CA LYS A 304 13.30 -1.77 21.71
C LYS A 304 13.27 -3.03 20.84
N LYS A 305 12.42 -3.11 19.81
CA LYS A 305 12.38 -4.25 18.89
C LYS A 305 13.72 -4.46 18.16
N PHE A 306 14.39 -3.37 17.80
CA PHE A 306 15.66 -3.41 17.07
C PHE A 306 16.88 -3.64 17.94
N LYS A 307 16.73 -3.59 19.28
CA LYS A 307 17.82 -3.86 20.20
C LYS A 307 18.04 -5.36 20.36
N GLU A 308 19.30 -5.73 20.49
CA GLU A 308 19.71 -7.06 20.91
C GLU A 308 19.78 -7.09 22.44
N PHE A 309 19.27 -8.16 23.01
CA PHE A 309 19.25 -8.40 24.45
C PHE A 309 20.01 -9.68 24.76
N ILE A 310 20.55 -9.75 25.96
CA ILE A 310 21.13 -10.98 26.49
C ILE A 310 20.20 -11.45 27.59
N ILE A 311 19.56 -12.58 27.35
CA ILE A 311 18.60 -13.12 28.30
C ILE A 311 19.09 -14.45 28.87
N THR A 312 18.84 -14.64 30.15
CA THR A 312 18.95 -15.94 30.81
C THR A 312 17.51 -16.48 30.95
N PRO A 313 17.17 -17.60 30.30
CA PRO A 313 15.84 -18.18 30.39
C PRO A 313 15.56 -18.69 31.80
N GLU A 314 14.37 -18.38 32.31
CA GLU A 314 13.84 -19.01 33.52
C GLU A 314 12.79 -20.06 33.13
N LEU A 315 12.84 -21.20 33.82
CA LEU A 315 11.86 -22.27 33.67
C LEU A 315 10.66 -21.94 34.55
N THR A 316 9.53 -21.60 33.94
CA THR A 316 8.27 -21.38 34.65
C THR A 316 7.24 -22.45 34.27
N PRO A 317 6.65 -23.18 35.22
CA PRO A 317 5.58 -24.12 34.94
C PRO A 317 4.28 -23.38 34.58
N ASP A 318 3.58 -23.83 33.54
CA ASP A 318 2.23 -23.35 33.23
C ASP A 318 1.17 -23.99 34.16
N LYS A 319 -0.09 -23.55 34.06
CA LYS A 319 -1.21 -24.08 34.89
C LYS A 319 -1.46 -25.59 34.75
N LYS A 320 -0.86 -26.24 33.73
CA LYS A 320 -0.94 -27.68 33.48
C LYS A 320 0.38 -28.39 33.81
N GLY A 321 1.35 -27.72 34.41
CA GLY A 321 2.66 -28.27 34.77
C GLY A 321 3.66 -28.33 33.61
N ASN A 322 3.34 -27.80 32.42
CA ASN A 322 4.30 -27.78 31.32
C ASN A 322 5.31 -26.65 31.55
N LEU A 323 6.60 -26.99 31.50
CA LEU A 323 7.68 -26.02 31.60
C LEU A 323 7.70 -25.14 30.35
N LYS A 324 7.53 -23.83 30.54
CA LYS A 324 7.75 -22.82 29.51
C LYS A 324 8.98 -22.00 29.88
N TYR A 325 9.80 -21.73 28.87
CA TYR A 325 10.89 -20.79 29.01
C TYR A 325 10.32 -19.40 28.77
N ALA A 326 10.21 -18.65 29.85
CA ALA A 326 9.79 -17.28 29.79
C ALA A 326 10.72 -16.44 30.67
N THR A 327 10.92 -15.20 30.27
CA THR A 327 11.59 -14.21 31.11
C THR A 327 10.73 -12.96 31.17
N TRP A 328 10.74 -12.30 32.32
CA TRP A 328 10.11 -11.01 32.53
C TRP A 328 11.14 -9.91 32.26
N GLU A 329 11.48 -9.74 30.98
CA GLU A 329 12.34 -8.64 30.57
C GLU A 329 11.53 -7.52 29.91
N LEU A 330 11.98 -6.28 30.11
CA LEU A 330 11.44 -5.09 29.46
C LEU A 330 9.95 -4.80 29.78
N GLY A 331 9.45 -5.35 30.89
CA GLY A 331 8.09 -5.10 31.40
C GLY A 331 6.98 -5.94 30.74
N LYS A 332 7.31 -6.96 29.93
CA LYS A 332 6.37 -7.92 29.34
C LYS A 332 6.89 -9.35 29.48
N LEU A 333 6.00 -10.32 29.31
CA LEU A 333 6.38 -11.72 29.19
C LEU A 333 7.12 -11.92 27.85
N ALA A 334 8.34 -12.44 27.87
CA ALA A 334 9.07 -12.79 26.66
C ALA A 334 9.09 -14.32 26.48
N ILE A 335 8.76 -14.79 25.26
CA ILE A 335 8.60 -16.19 24.92
C ILE A 335 9.56 -16.55 23.78
N PHE A 336 10.25 -17.68 23.91
CA PHE A 336 11.13 -18.21 22.88
C PHE A 336 10.37 -18.77 21.67
N PRO A 337 10.99 -18.83 20.48
CA PRO A 337 10.32 -19.32 19.28
C PRO A 337 9.98 -20.81 19.40
N LYS A 338 8.88 -21.22 18.77
CA LYS A 338 8.40 -22.61 18.80
C LYS A 338 9.51 -23.57 18.35
N GLY A 339 9.76 -24.61 19.16
CA GLY A 339 10.78 -25.63 18.88
C GLY A 339 12.16 -25.32 19.46
N PHE A 340 12.44 -24.08 19.87
CA PHE A 340 13.66 -23.75 20.59
C PHE A 340 13.53 -24.14 22.07
N LYS A 341 14.50 -24.91 22.57
CA LYS A 341 14.58 -25.36 23.97
C LYS A 341 15.86 -24.78 24.58
N PRO A 342 15.81 -23.59 25.18
CA PRO A 342 16.98 -23.03 25.82
C PRO A 342 17.37 -23.86 27.04
N GLU A 343 18.66 -23.85 27.36
CA GLU A 343 19.19 -24.49 28.56
C GLU A 343 19.13 -23.52 29.74
N ALA A 344 18.75 -24.03 30.91
CA ALA A 344 18.67 -23.22 32.13
C ALA A 344 20.06 -22.67 32.50
N GLY A 345 20.12 -21.38 32.83
CA GLY A 345 21.37 -20.71 33.21
C GLY A 345 22.28 -20.30 32.05
N LYS A 346 22.02 -20.76 30.81
CA LYS A 346 22.72 -20.27 29.62
C LYS A 346 22.23 -18.88 29.20
N LYS A 347 23.13 -18.10 28.61
CA LYS A 347 22.83 -16.76 28.11
C LYS A 347 22.63 -16.82 26.60
N TYR A 348 21.51 -16.26 26.15
CA TYR A 348 21.18 -16.19 24.74
C TYR A 348 21.12 -14.74 24.29
N LYS A 349 21.79 -14.47 23.17
CA LYS A 349 21.62 -13.22 22.44
C LYS A 349 20.35 -13.32 21.63
N VAL A 350 19.39 -12.44 21.90
CA VAL A 350 18.06 -12.44 21.29
C VAL A 350 17.69 -11.06 20.76
N LYS A 351 16.72 -11.01 19.85
CA LYS A 351 15.98 -9.80 19.50
C LYS A 351 14.49 -10.07 19.59
N ILE A 352 13.69 -9.02 19.73
CA ILE A 352 12.24 -9.15 19.68
C ILE A 352 11.81 -9.33 18.22
N LYS A 353 11.28 -10.51 17.90
CA LYS A 353 10.73 -10.80 16.58
C LYS A 353 9.32 -10.20 16.43
N VAL A 354 8.49 -10.40 17.44
CA VAL A 354 7.11 -9.91 17.49
C VAL A 354 6.86 -9.26 18.84
N ASP A 355 6.33 -8.04 18.83
CA ASP A 355 5.65 -7.45 19.99
C ASP A 355 4.15 -7.46 19.69
N THR A 356 3.39 -8.20 20.50
CA THR A 356 1.96 -8.40 20.28
C THR A 356 1.11 -7.19 20.67
N ALA A 357 1.64 -6.26 21.47
CA ALA A 357 0.94 -5.04 21.83
C ALA A 357 1.96 -3.90 22.11
N PRO A 358 2.57 -3.31 21.07
CA PRO A 358 3.68 -2.36 21.20
C PRO A 358 3.43 -1.20 22.17
N SER A 359 2.20 -0.68 22.22
CA SER A 359 1.81 0.43 23.09
C SER A 359 1.30 0.02 24.48
N GLU A 360 1.15 -1.27 24.78
CA GLU A 360 0.53 -1.73 26.03
C GLU A 360 1.48 -2.54 26.90
N ARG A 361 1.28 -2.53 28.23
CA ARG A 361 2.04 -3.40 29.15
C ARG A 361 1.58 -4.86 29.15
N LYS A 362 0.36 -5.16 28.69
CA LYS A 362 -0.27 -6.50 28.81
C LYS A 362 0.08 -7.47 27.67
N GLY A 363 0.91 -7.06 26.71
CA GLY A 363 1.38 -7.92 25.62
C GLY A 363 2.50 -8.89 26.04
N PHE A 364 2.92 -9.73 25.09
CA PHE A 364 4.12 -10.55 25.18
C PHE A 364 5.04 -10.35 23.97
N TYR A 365 6.34 -10.57 24.19
CA TYR A 365 7.34 -10.63 23.13
C TYR A 365 7.51 -12.07 22.64
N ILE A 366 7.62 -12.26 21.33
CA ILE A 366 8.19 -13.46 20.74
C ILE A 366 9.61 -13.13 20.33
N LEU A 367 10.56 -13.90 20.82
CA LEU A 367 11.98 -13.68 20.60
C LEU A 367 12.46 -14.41 19.33
N GLU A 368 13.54 -13.89 18.75
CA GLU A 368 14.39 -14.59 17.81
C GLU A 368 15.77 -14.75 18.44
N VAL A 369 16.28 -15.98 18.43
CA VAL A 369 17.60 -16.29 18.97
C VAL A 369 18.64 -16.03 17.90
N ILE A 370 19.55 -15.11 18.19
CA ILE A 370 20.62 -14.68 17.28
C ILE A 370 21.88 -15.52 17.53
N GLY A 371 22.11 -15.92 18.78
CA GLY A 371 23.23 -16.78 19.15
C GLY A 371 23.26 -17.13 20.64
N GLU A 372 24.13 -18.06 20.98
CA GLU A 372 24.49 -18.40 22.36
C GLU A 372 25.74 -17.60 22.76
N ARG A 373 25.82 -17.16 24.03
CA ARG A 373 26.97 -16.40 24.54
C ARG A 373 27.69 -17.14 25.65
#